data_AF-A0A258XRW6-F1
#
_entry.id   AF-A0A258XRW6-F1
#
_cell.length_a   1.000
_cell.length_b   1.000
_cell.length_c   1.000
_cell.angle_alpha   90.00
_cell.angle_beta   90.00
_cell.angle_gamma   90.00
#
_symmetry.space_group_name_H-M   'P 1'
#
loop_
_entity.id
_entity.type
_entity.pdbx_description
1 polymer ?
#
loop_
_entity_poly.entity_id
_entity_poly.type
_entity_poly.pdbx_seq_one_letter_code
_entity_poly.pdbx_strand_id
1 'polypeptide(L)' 'MDKRKLMLLVGALIVAIGTAFAARSLFAGAGSPQAEAAAKVPMGAKVLVAQRALPVGTIISADSINFQAW' A
#
# COMPACT_ATOMS: atom_id res chain seq x y z
N MET A 1 39.28 30.03 26.33
CA MET A 1 37.95 30.34 25.77
C MET A 1 37.14 31.08 26.81
N ASP A 2 36.52 32.18 26.44
CA ASP A 2 35.73 32.99 27.37
C ASP A 2 34.46 32.23 27.76
N LYS A 3 34.10 32.22 29.05
CA LYS A 3 32.92 31.51 29.59
C LYS A 3 31.63 31.84 28.82
N ARG A 4 31.51 33.08 28.35
CA ARG A 4 30.40 33.56 27.52
C ARG A 4 30.33 32.85 26.16
N LYS A 5 31.45 32.65 25.48
CA LYS A 5 31.51 31.94 24.20
C LYS A 5 31.17 30.46 24.36
N LEU A 6 31.63 29.84 25.45
CA LEU A 6 31.31 28.45 25.75
C LEU A 6 29.81 28.26 26.03
N MET A 7 29.19 29.15 26.81
CA MET A 7 27.74 29.10 27.06
C MET A 7 26.92 29.26 25.78
N LEU A 8 27.33 30.18 24.89
CA LEU A 8 26.67 30.37 23.60
C LEU A 8 26.79 29.13 22.71
N LEU A 9 27.95 28.47 22.71
CA LEU A 9 28.15 27.22 21.96
C LEU A 9 27.28 26.08 22.50
N VAL A 10 27.16 25.95 23.83
CA VAL A 10 26.30 24.92 24.44
C VAL A 10 24.83 25.16 24.13
N GLY A 11 24.36 26.42 24.21
CA GLY A 11 22.99 26.78 23.82
C GLY A 11 22.71 26.47 22.35
N ALA A 12 23.63 26.83 21.45
CA ALA A 12 23.52 26.51 20.03
C ALA A 12 23.48 25.00 19.77
N LEU A 13 24.27 24.22 20.51
CA LEU A 13 24.31 22.76 20.39
C LEU A 13 22.96 22.12 20.77
N ILE A 14 22.33 22.60 21.85
CA ILE A 14 21.02 22.09 22.29
C ILE A 14 19.95 22.34 21.22
N VAL A 15 19.92 23.55 20.65
CA VAL A 15 18.98 23.90 19.57
C VAL A 15 19.21 23.02 18.34
N ALA A 16 20.47 22.83 17.93
CA ALA A 16 20.81 22.00 16.78
C ALA A 16 20.35 20.55 16.96
N ILE A 17 20.56 19.98 18.15
CA ILE A 17 20.10 18.63 18.49
C ILE A 17 18.57 18.54 18.43
N GLY A 18 17.87 19.49 19.04
CA GLY A 18 16.40 19.53 19.03
C GLY A 18 15.82 19.60 17.62
N THR A 19 16.39 20.46 16.76
CA THR A 19 15.97 20.59 15.36
C THR A 19 16.26 19.33 14.56
N ALA A 20 17.41 18.68 14.77
CA ALA A 20 17.77 17.44 14.07
C ALA A 20 16.78 16.30 14.36
N PHE A 21 16.38 16.13 15.63
CA PHE A 21 15.39 15.11 15.99
C PHE A 21 13.99 15.44 15.44
N ALA A 22 13.56 16.70 15.52
CA ALA A 22 12.27 17.11 14.95
C ALA A 22 12.22 16.88 13.44
N ALA A 23 13.26 17.29 12.71
CA ALA A 23 13.38 17.04 11.27
C ALA A 23 13.39 15.53 10.97
N ARG A 24 14.17 14.73 11.72
CA ARG A 24 14.20 13.27 11.55
C ARG A 24 12.82 12.65 11.71
N SER A 25 12.03 13.08 12.70
CA SER A 25 10.67 12.58 12.90
C SER A 25 9.73 12.92 11.75
N LEU A 26 9.86 14.12 11.17
CA LEU A 26 9.10 14.52 9.99
C LEU A 26 9.47 13.70 8.75
N PHE A 27 10.76 13.43 8.53
CA PHE A 27 11.22 12.65 7.38
C PHE A 27 11.07 11.13 7.56
N ALA A 28 11.11 10.61 8.78
CA ALA A 28 11.00 9.17 9.05
C ALA A 28 9.55 8.65 8.98
N GLY A 29 8.55 9.52 9.15
CA GLY A 29 7.13 9.17 8.99
C GLY A 29 6.64 9.16 7.53
N ALA A 30 7.41 9.74 6.60
CA ALA A 30 7.09 9.78 5.17
C ALA A 30 7.59 8.52 4.44
N GLY A 31 7.47 7.35 5.08
CA GLY A 31 7.63 6.08 4.39
C GLY A 31 6.63 6.03 3.24
N SER A 32 7.11 5.72 2.03
CA SER A 32 6.28 5.50 0.85
C SER A 32 5.08 4.62 1.24
N PRO A 33 3.85 4.93 0.78
CA PRO A 33 2.67 4.15 1.12
C PRO A 33 2.99 2.67 0.89
N GLN A 34 2.93 1.88 1.98
CA GLN A 34 3.09 0.44 1.89
C GLN A 34 1.92 -0.07 1.06
N ALA A 35 2.21 -0.38 -0.20
CA ALA A 35 1.24 -1.02 -1.07
C ALA A 35 0.97 -2.41 -0.47
N GLU A 36 -0.17 -2.57 0.19
CA GLU A 36 -0.68 -3.89 0.50
C GLU A 36 -0.81 -4.65 -0.83
N ALA A 37 -0.13 -5.78 -0.93
CA ALA A 37 -0.28 -6.66 -2.07
C ALA A 37 -1.74 -7.10 -2.11
N ALA A 38 -2.52 -6.52 -3.04
CA ALA A 38 -3.88 -6.94 -3.28
C ALA A 38 -3.90 -8.47 -3.46
N ALA A 39 -4.88 -9.14 -2.85
CA ALA A 39 -5.06 -10.58 -3.00
C ALA A 39 -4.95 -10.94 -4.47
N LYS A 40 -4.11 -11.94 -4.79
CA LYS A 40 -3.79 -12.34 -6.16
C LYS A 40 -5.10 -12.66 -6.88
N VAL A 41 -5.59 -11.74 -7.70
CA VAL A 41 -6.73 -11.99 -8.57
C VAL A 41 -6.31 -13.16 -9.46
N PRO A 42 -7.11 -14.24 -9.57
CA PRO A 42 -6.78 -15.32 -10.48
C PRO A 42 -6.61 -14.74 -11.89
N MET A 43 -5.35 -14.62 -12.32
CA MET A 43 -4.99 -14.16 -13.65
C MET A 43 -5.19 -15.34 -14.59
N GLY A 44 -6.34 -15.33 -15.27
CA GLY A 44 -6.71 -16.34 -16.25
C GLY A 44 -7.85 -15.83 -17.11
N ALA A 45 -8.00 -16.39 -18.32
CA ALA A 45 -9.16 -16.12 -19.14
C ALA A 45 -10.43 -16.54 -18.39
N LYS A 46 -11.45 -15.69 -18.36
CA LYS A 46 -12.74 -16.05 -17.78
C LYS A 46 -13.40 -17.10 -18.69
N VAL A 47 -13.84 -18.20 -18.10
CA VAL A 47 -14.54 -19.27 -18.82
C VAL A 47 -16.04 -19.17 -18.58
N LEU A 48 -16.82 -19.49 -19.61
CA LEU A 48 -18.27 -19.62 -19.51
C LEU A 48 -18.59 -21.00 -18.94
N VAL A 49 -19.29 -21.04 -17.81
CA VAL A 49 -19.67 -22.27 -17.10
C VAL A 49 -21.19 -22.35 -17.02
N ALA A 50 -21.74 -23.53 -17.30
CA ALA A 50 -23.17 -23.79 -17.17
C ALA A 50 -23.60 -23.78 -15.69
N GLN A 51 -24.65 -23.04 -15.37
CA GLN A 51 -25.17 -22.95 -13.99
C GLN A 51 -26.16 -24.08 -13.66
N ARG A 52 -26.59 -24.83 -14.67
CA ARG A 52 -27.51 -25.97 -14.56
C ARG A 52 -27.21 -26.99 -15.64
N ALA A 53 -27.83 -28.16 -15.55
CA ALA A 53 -27.76 -29.14 -16.63
C ALA A 53 -28.35 -28.56 -17.92
N LEU A 54 -27.61 -28.68 -19.03
CA LEU A 54 -28.02 -28.28 -20.37
C LEU A 54 -28.04 -29.52 -21.27
N PRO A 55 -29.19 -30.21 -21.38
CA PRO A 55 -29.34 -31.36 -22.27
C PRO A 55 -29.13 -30.98 -23.74
N VAL A 56 -28.84 -31.98 -24.56
CA VAL A 56 -28.66 -31.79 -26.01
C VAL A 56 -29.93 -31.19 -26.62
N GLY A 57 -29.76 -30.17 -27.48
CA GLY A 57 -30.86 -29.44 -28.10
C GLY A 57 -31.37 -28.24 -27.30
N THR A 58 -30.82 -27.97 -26.10
CA THR A 58 -31.20 -26.79 -25.32
C THR A 58 -30.59 -25.52 -25.90
N ILE A 59 -31.41 -24.51 -26.15
CA ILE A 59 -30.96 -23.18 -26.58
C ILE A 59 -30.33 -22.45 -25.38
N ILE A 60 -29.13 -21.91 -25.57
CA ILE A 60 -28.40 -21.16 -24.54
C ILE A 60 -29.05 -19.79 -24.38
N SER A 61 -29.49 -19.50 -23.16
CA SER A 61 -30.02 -18.20 -22.74
C SER A 61 -29.07 -17.54 -21.73
N ALA A 62 -29.17 -16.21 -21.55
CA ALA A 62 -28.27 -15.46 -20.67
C ALA A 62 -28.29 -15.93 -19.21
N ASP A 63 -29.41 -16.53 -18.76
CA ASP A 63 -29.56 -17.11 -17.42
C ASP A 63 -28.88 -18.48 -17.25
N SER A 64 -28.44 -19.11 -18.35
CA SER A 64 -27.93 -20.49 -18.30
C SER A 64 -26.43 -20.61 -18.06
N ILE A 65 -25.68 -19.51 -18.22
CA ILE A 65 -24.22 -19.46 -18.19
C ILE A 65 -23.70 -18.29 -17.36
N ASN A 66 -22.55 -18.47 -16.71
CA ASN A 66 -21.86 -17.40 -16.00
C ASN A 66 -20.35 -17.47 -16.23
N PHE A 67 -19.68 -16.31 -16.15
CA PHE A 67 -18.23 -16.22 -16.25
C PHE A 67 -17.59 -16.58 -14.90
N GLN A 68 -16.75 -17.59 -14.90
CA GLN A 68 -15.94 -17.99 -13.75
C GLN A 68 -14.45 -17.81 -14.06
N ALA A 69 -13.68 -17.52 -13.02
CA ALA A 69 -12.23 -17.66 -13.13
C ALA A 69 -11.91 -19.15 -13.30
N TRP A 70 -10.92 -19.44 -14.14
CA TRP A 70 -10.33 -20.78 -14.24
C TRP A 70 -9.56 -21.13 -12.97
#